data_AF-A0A1H9LD84-F1
#
_entry.id   AF-A0A1H9LD84-F1
#
_cell.length_a   1.000
_cell.length_b   1.000
_cell.length_c   1.000
_cell.angle_alpha   90.00
_cell.angle_beta   90.00
_cell.angle_gamma   90.00
#
_symmetry.space_group_name_H-M   'P 1'
#
loop_
_entity.id
_entity.type
_entity.pdbx_description
1 polymer ?
#
loop_
_entity_poly.entity_id
_entity_poly.type
_entity_poly.pdbx_seq_one_letter_code
_entity_poly.pdbx_strand_id
1 'polypeptide(L)'
;MKINLGQLSTRPVRKVEEPRYRELMQQYHYLGDLAKIGHTLWYVATHGDEWAALLSFSAAAWKCGVRDRWIGWDFRHQYDRLKLIANNSRFLILPEWHYPNLGSKALSLCHQRIAGDWRIHFGQSLLLLETFVDPSRFHGTVYRAANWTCLGLTRGYSRTRDGYSTVATSPKLVFTLPVQRDARAQLSRFTLNPIYRTGAPKIMLTVQQMRTLPDFFNDIPDPRRAEGKRHRLSVVLGIAAGATLCGMRGYKAIAAWAKDLKPKARERFGCRRENKKYVVPSESIIRDVLVRVDPVKLDLALQQWNAAFAKEDQSLAIDGKTMCSAIDEAGRQTHIMSVVGHETALCLTQKKSALCP
;
A
#
# COMPACT_ATOMS: atom_id res chain seq x y z
N MET A 1 32.21 -10.69 -33.83
CA MET A 1 31.13 -11.60 -34.29
C MET A 1 29.79 -10.91 -34.03
N LYS A 2 28.89 -10.77 -35.02
CA LYS A 2 27.56 -10.17 -34.80
C LYS A 2 26.62 -11.24 -34.22
N ILE A 3 26.28 -11.14 -32.94
CA ILE A 3 25.28 -12.01 -32.32
C ILE A 3 23.89 -11.71 -32.88
N ASN A 4 23.12 -12.76 -33.18
CA ASN A 4 21.72 -12.64 -33.59
C ASN A 4 20.81 -12.52 -32.35
N LEU A 5 20.54 -11.28 -31.92
CA LEU A 5 19.64 -11.01 -30.79
C LEU A 5 18.19 -11.45 -31.02
N GLY A 6 17.80 -11.86 -32.23
CA GLY A 6 16.52 -12.49 -32.52
C GLY A 6 16.34 -13.84 -31.82
N GLN A 7 17.43 -14.54 -31.50
CA GLN A 7 17.43 -15.81 -30.77
C GLN A 7 17.46 -15.64 -29.25
N LEU A 8 17.56 -14.40 -28.75
CA LEU A 8 17.51 -14.13 -27.32
C LEU A 8 16.09 -14.40 -26.80
N SER A 9 15.99 -15.22 -25.77
CA SER A 9 14.75 -15.52 -25.07
C SER A 9 14.90 -15.23 -23.58
N THR A 10 13.80 -15.06 -22.85
CA THR A 10 13.82 -14.96 -21.38
C THR A 10 12.87 -15.96 -20.78
N ARG A 11 13.23 -16.51 -19.62
CA ARG A 11 12.36 -17.43 -18.87
C ARG A 11 12.62 -17.34 -17.38
N PRO A 12 11.67 -17.75 -16.52
CA PRO A 12 11.94 -17.98 -15.11
C PRO A 12 13.11 -18.95 -14.92
N VAL A 13 13.94 -18.67 -13.92
CA VAL A 13 15.02 -19.57 -13.47
C VAL A 13 14.39 -20.80 -12.82
N ARG A 14 14.81 -21.99 -13.24
CA ARG A 14 14.32 -23.25 -12.67
C ARG A 14 14.98 -23.49 -11.31
N LYS A 15 14.31 -24.24 -10.43
CA LYS A 15 14.82 -24.52 -9.07
C LYS A 15 16.23 -25.10 -9.06
N VAL A 16 16.53 -26.01 -9.99
CA VAL A 16 17.88 -26.63 -10.15
C VAL A 16 18.96 -25.64 -10.62
N GLU A 17 18.57 -24.51 -11.18
CA GLU A 17 19.47 -23.47 -11.71
C GLU A 17 19.70 -22.34 -10.70
N GLU A 18 18.97 -22.31 -9.58
CA GLU A 18 19.08 -21.26 -8.56
C GLU A 18 20.49 -21.13 -7.97
N PRO A 19 21.24 -22.21 -7.68
CA PRO A 19 22.62 -22.08 -7.19
C PRO A 19 23.51 -21.33 -8.17
N ARG A 20 23.47 -21.71 -9.47
CA ARG A 20 24.22 -21.04 -10.54
C ARG A 20 23.82 -19.56 -10.68
N TYR A 21 22.53 -19.26 -10.59
CA TYR A 21 22.04 -17.88 -10.63
C TYR A 21 22.66 -17.02 -9.52
N ARG A 22 22.66 -17.54 -8.28
CA ARG A 22 23.18 -16.83 -7.12
C ARG A 22 24.69 -16.64 -7.21
N GLU A 23 25.42 -17.67 -7.62
CA GLU A 23 26.87 -17.61 -7.84
C GLU A 23 27.24 -16.52 -8.84
N LEU A 24 26.63 -16.53 -10.02
CA LEU A 24 26.89 -15.52 -11.06
C LEU A 24 26.48 -14.10 -10.61
N MET A 25 25.35 -13.97 -9.91
CA MET A 25 24.92 -12.68 -9.37
C MET A 25 25.88 -12.17 -8.30
N GLN A 26 26.37 -13.05 -7.43
CA GLN A 26 27.35 -12.71 -6.39
C GLN A 26 28.70 -12.29 -6.98
N GLN A 27 29.13 -12.99 -8.03
CA GLN A 27 30.42 -12.76 -8.67
C GLN A 27 30.44 -11.47 -9.50
N TYR A 28 29.39 -11.20 -10.29
CA TYR A 28 29.46 -10.17 -11.33
C TYR A 28 28.55 -8.95 -11.08
N HIS A 29 27.50 -9.06 -10.27
CA HIS A 29 26.67 -7.88 -9.96
C HIS A 29 27.34 -7.04 -8.86
N TYR A 30 27.45 -5.73 -9.06
CA TYR A 30 28.14 -4.81 -8.12
C TYR A 30 27.53 -4.72 -6.70
N LEU A 31 26.34 -5.29 -6.49
CA LEU A 31 25.66 -5.43 -5.18
C LEU A 31 25.52 -6.89 -4.73
N GLY A 32 26.12 -7.83 -5.46
CA GLY A 32 26.02 -9.26 -5.24
C GLY A 32 24.60 -9.84 -5.33
N ASP A 33 24.48 -11.06 -4.80
CA ASP A 33 23.26 -11.84 -4.63
C ASP A 33 22.18 -11.06 -3.86
N LEU A 34 20.93 -11.33 -4.21
CA LEU A 34 19.77 -10.88 -3.45
C LEU A 34 18.84 -12.07 -3.23
N ALA A 35 18.74 -12.51 -1.97
CA ALA A 35 17.87 -13.59 -1.57
C ALA A 35 16.41 -13.36 -2.00
N LYS A 36 15.70 -14.45 -2.37
CA LYS A 36 14.25 -14.40 -2.62
C LYS A 36 13.52 -14.11 -1.31
N ILE A 37 13.02 -12.89 -1.15
CA ILE A 37 12.24 -12.47 0.02
C ILE A 37 10.86 -12.03 -0.46
N GLY A 38 9.80 -12.59 0.13
CA GLY A 38 8.42 -12.32 -0.27
C GLY A 38 8.17 -12.63 -1.74
N HIS A 39 7.44 -11.77 -2.45
CA HIS A 39 7.18 -11.94 -3.88
C HIS A 39 8.45 -11.58 -4.66
N THR A 40 9.15 -12.61 -5.14
CA THR A 40 10.35 -12.48 -5.96
C THR A 40 10.37 -13.52 -7.08
N LEU A 41 10.63 -13.09 -8.31
CA LEU A 41 10.91 -13.94 -9.47
C LEU A 41 12.30 -13.63 -10.02
N TRP A 42 12.99 -14.68 -10.44
CA TRP A 42 14.27 -14.58 -11.14
C TRP A 42 14.09 -15.03 -12.58
N TYR A 43 14.70 -14.30 -13.49
CA TYR A 43 14.72 -14.58 -14.91
C TYR A 43 16.15 -14.74 -15.38
N VAL A 44 16.30 -15.63 -16.36
CA VAL A 44 17.51 -15.74 -17.16
C VAL A 44 17.14 -15.40 -18.61
N ALA A 45 17.94 -14.53 -19.23
CA ALA A 45 17.97 -14.34 -20.66
C ALA A 45 18.98 -15.32 -21.26
N THR A 46 18.56 -16.11 -22.23
CA THR A 46 19.41 -17.11 -22.89
C THR A 46 19.46 -16.90 -24.41
N HIS A 47 20.57 -17.28 -25.01
CA HIS A 47 20.74 -17.40 -26.45
C HIS A 47 21.15 -18.85 -26.73
N GLY A 48 20.20 -19.68 -27.17
CA GLY A 48 20.36 -21.13 -27.09
C GLY A 48 20.47 -21.60 -25.64
N ASP A 49 21.48 -22.42 -25.34
CA ASP A 49 21.75 -22.95 -24.00
C ASP A 49 22.61 -22.03 -23.12
N GLU A 50 23.16 -20.97 -23.71
CA GLU A 50 24.04 -20.04 -23.00
C GLU A 50 23.25 -18.95 -22.28
N TRP A 51 23.69 -18.63 -21.06
CA TRP A 51 23.11 -17.57 -20.25
C TRP A 51 23.77 -16.25 -20.65
N ALA A 52 22.94 -15.25 -20.96
CA ALA A 52 23.40 -13.94 -21.40
C ALA A 52 23.18 -12.84 -20.36
N ALA A 53 22.06 -12.89 -19.64
CA ALA A 53 21.74 -11.90 -18.60
C ALA A 53 20.82 -12.48 -17.52
N LEU A 54 20.88 -11.90 -16.33
CA LEU A 54 20.12 -12.29 -15.15
C LEU A 54 19.29 -11.11 -14.63
N LEU A 55 18.01 -11.34 -14.32
CA LEU A 55 17.10 -10.30 -13.82
C LEU A 55 16.34 -10.78 -12.59
N SER A 56 16.37 -9.99 -11.51
CA SER A 56 15.53 -10.20 -10.34
C SER A 56 14.40 -9.17 -10.32
N PHE A 57 13.17 -9.64 -10.15
CA PHE A 57 12.01 -8.81 -9.85
C PHE A 57 11.48 -9.15 -8.47
N SER A 58 11.42 -8.18 -7.58
CA SER A 58 10.91 -8.32 -6.21
C SER A 58 9.73 -7.38 -5.97
N ALA A 59 9.09 -7.50 -4.82
CA ALA A 59 8.08 -6.53 -4.38
C ALA A 59 8.61 -5.09 -4.42
N ALA A 60 7.70 -4.13 -4.66
CA ALA A 60 8.02 -2.72 -4.74
C ALA A 60 8.66 -2.14 -3.47
N ALA A 61 9.45 -1.09 -3.66
CA ALA A 61 9.99 -0.30 -2.57
C ALA A 61 8.85 0.38 -1.79
N TRP A 62 8.86 0.19 -0.46
CA TRP A 62 7.78 0.68 0.41
C TRP A 62 7.62 2.19 0.38
N LYS A 63 8.72 2.93 0.23
CA LYS A 63 8.74 4.39 0.20
C LYS A 63 9.56 4.87 -0.98
N CYS A 64 8.90 5.53 -1.93
CA CYS A 64 9.57 6.15 -3.07
C CYS A 64 8.81 7.41 -3.47
N GLY A 65 9.11 8.52 -2.79
CA GLY A 65 8.34 9.77 -2.96
C GLY A 65 8.34 10.30 -4.40
N VAL A 66 9.37 10.00 -5.19
CA VAL A 66 9.43 10.38 -6.62
C VAL A 66 8.36 9.63 -7.42
N ARG A 67 8.33 8.30 -7.30
CA ARG A 67 7.28 7.46 -7.88
C ARG A 67 5.91 7.87 -7.37
N ASP A 68 5.77 8.03 -6.06
CA ASP A 68 4.47 8.30 -5.43
C ASP A 68 3.86 9.62 -5.94
N ARG A 69 4.68 10.68 -6.09
CA ARG A 69 4.24 11.94 -6.71
C ARG A 69 3.92 11.79 -8.19
N TRP A 70 4.70 11.00 -8.92
CA TRP A 70 4.43 10.76 -10.34
C TRP A 70 3.12 10.00 -10.54
N ILE A 71 2.85 8.95 -9.74
CA ILE A 71 1.57 8.24 -9.78
C ILE A 71 0.43 9.21 -9.43
N GLY A 72 0.60 10.03 -8.40
CA GLY A 72 -0.43 10.98 -7.94
C GLY A 72 -1.51 10.34 -7.06
N TRP A 73 -1.22 9.19 -6.46
CA TRP A 73 -2.12 8.52 -5.52
C TRP A 73 -2.08 9.13 -4.10
N ASP A 74 -3.15 8.96 -3.34
CA ASP A 74 -3.18 9.36 -1.94
C ASP A 74 -2.41 8.37 -1.04
N PHE A 75 -1.78 8.87 0.02
CA PHE A 75 -1.04 8.07 1.00
C PHE A 75 -1.87 6.94 1.62
N ARG A 76 -3.18 7.17 1.81
CA ARG A 76 -4.13 6.19 2.35
C ARG A 76 -4.21 4.93 1.50
N HIS A 77 -4.03 5.05 0.19
CA HIS A 77 -4.15 3.95 -0.77
C HIS A 77 -2.80 3.37 -1.21
N GLN A 78 -1.72 4.14 -1.07
CA GLN A 78 -0.39 3.78 -1.53
C GLN A 78 0.02 2.38 -1.09
N TYR A 79 -0.07 2.07 0.21
CA TYR A 79 0.49 0.83 0.76
C TYR A 79 -0.23 -0.42 0.24
N ASP A 80 -1.55 -0.37 0.13
CA ASP A 80 -2.33 -1.48 -0.41
C ASP A 80 -2.04 -1.72 -1.91
N ARG A 81 -1.69 -0.66 -2.64
CA ARG A 81 -1.43 -0.73 -4.08
C ARG A 81 0.01 -1.05 -4.46
N LEU A 82 0.95 -1.07 -3.51
CA LEU A 82 2.34 -1.50 -3.76
C LEU A 82 2.41 -2.92 -4.31
N LYS A 83 1.42 -3.78 -3.99
CA LYS A 83 1.30 -5.13 -4.53
C LYS A 83 1.08 -5.20 -6.05
N LEU A 84 0.70 -4.07 -6.67
CA LEU A 84 0.50 -3.93 -8.11
C LEU A 84 1.78 -3.45 -8.81
N ILE A 85 2.88 -3.33 -8.08
CA ILE A 85 4.16 -2.84 -8.59
C ILE A 85 5.25 -3.88 -8.31
N ALA A 86 6.06 -4.18 -9.33
CA ALA A 86 7.26 -5.00 -9.18
C ALA A 86 8.51 -4.16 -9.39
N ASN A 87 9.53 -4.41 -8.59
CA ASN A 87 10.82 -3.73 -8.67
C ASN A 87 11.84 -4.65 -9.34
N ASN A 88 12.43 -4.22 -10.45
CA ASN A 88 13.61 -4.85 -11.01
C ASN A 88 14.82 -4.57 -10.11
N SER A 89 14.99 -5.42 -9.10
CA SER A 89 15.92 -5.23 -8.00
C SER A 89 17.37 -5.58 -8.34
N ARG A 90 17.60 -6.42 -9.36
CA ARG A 90 18.91 -6.74 -9.91
C ARG A 90 18.80 -6.92 -11.42
N PHE A 91 19.79 -6.41 -12.14
CA PHE A 91 19.96 -6.66 -13.56
C PHE A 91 21.45 -6.77 -13.87
N LEU A 92 21.85 -7.94 -14.36
CA LEU A 92 23.23 -8.27 -14.69
C LEU A 92 23.28 -8.77 -16.14
N ILE A 93 24.08 -8.12 -16.99
CA ILE A 93 24.53 -8.69 -18.26
C ILE A 93 25.84 -9.43 -17.94
N LEU A 94 25.99 -10.68 -18.38
CA LEU A 94 27.19 -11.44 -18.08
C LEU A 94 28.39 -10.89 -18.89
N PRO A 95 29.63 -10.98 -18.36
CA PRO A 95 30.80 -10.33 -18.96
C PRO A 95 31.02 -10.63 -20.45
N GLU A 96 30.76 -11.87 -20.88
CA GLU A 96 30.91 -12.31 -22.27
C GLU A 96 29.78 -11.83 -23.21
N TRP A 97 28.77 -11.17 -22.65
CA TRP A 97 27.50 -10.84 -23.32
C TRP A 97 27.25 -9.33 -23.47
N HIS A 98 28.30 -8.51 -23.36
CA HIS A 98 28.20 -7.06 -23.56
C HIS A 98 28.09 -6.68 -25.05
N TYR A 99 26.95 -7.01 -25.66
CA TYR A 99 26.60 -6.65 -27.03
C TYR A 99 25.63 -5.45 -27.08
N PRO A 100 25.73 -4.58 -28.11
CA PRO A 100 24.76 -3.50 -28.31
C PRO A 100 23.32 -4.03 -28.31
N ASN A 101 22.42 -3.33 -27.61
CA ASN A 101 20.98 -3.64 -27.52
C ASN A 101 20.59 -4.94 -26.77
N LEU A 102 21.54 -5.76 -26.31
CA LEU A 102 21.22 -7.00 -25.59
C LEU A 102 20.42 -6.72 -24.32
N GLY A 103 20.85 -5.73 -23.54
CA GLY A 103 20.20 -5.40 -22.28
C GLY A 103 18.76 -4.89 -22.44
N SER A 104 18.52 -4.00 -23.41
CA SER A 104 17.18 -3.48 -23.66
C SER A 104 16.26 -4.54 -24.26
N LYS A 105 16.80 -5.43 -25.10
CA LYS A 105 16.08 -6.61 -25.59
C LYS A 105 15.69 -7.57 -24.46
N ALA A 106 16.62 -7.89 -23.55
CA ALA A 106 16.33 -8.73 -22.38
C ALA A 106 15.23 -8.13 -21.49
N LEU A 107 15.30 -6.82 -21.20
CA LEU A 107 14.24 -6.12 -20.46
C LEU A 107 12.88 -6.19 -21.17
N SER A 108 12.86 -5.97 -22.49
CA SER A 108 11.63 -6.02 -23.29
C SER A 108 10.98 -7.41 -23.26
N LEU A 109 11.78 -8.47 -23.42
CA LEU A 109 11.31 -9.86 -23.34
C LEU A 109 10.77 -10.21 -21.94
N CYS A 110 11.45 -9.77 -20.87
CA CYS A 110 10.95 -9.93 -19.50
C CYS A 110 9.64 -9.16 -19.28
N HIS A 111 9.54 -7.93 -19.80
CA HIS A 111 8.33 -7.13 -19.69
C HIS A 111 7.11 -7.80 -20.34
N GLN A 112 7.29 -8.45 -21.49
CA GLN A 112 6.21 -9.16 -22.21
C GLN A 112 5.59 -10.31 -21.40
N ARG A 113 6.33 -10.90 -20.46
CA ARG A 113 5.86 -12.09 -19.70
C ARG A 113 5.59 -11.84 -18.23
N ILE A 114 6.29 -10.89 -17.61
CA ILE A 114 6.31 -10.74 -16.16
C ILE A 114 4.92 -10.56 -15.55
N ALA A 115 4.01 -9.85 -16.21
CA ALA A 115 2.65 -9.67 -15.70
C ALA A 115 1.89 -11.01 -15.58
N GLY A 116 2.05 -11.90 -16.56
CA GLY A 116 1.47 -13.23 -16.56
C GLY A 116 2.13 -14.12 -15.50
N ASP A 117 3.46 -14.16 -15.51
CA ASP A 117 4.24 -14.97 -14.55
C ASP A 117 3.97 -14.52 -13.10
N TRP A 118 3.89 -13.22 -12.83
CA TRP A 118 3.58 -12.68 -11.50
C TRP A 118 2.17 -13.05 -11.03
N ARG A 119 1.19 -13.00 -11.94
CA ARG A 119 -0.19 -13.42 -11.64
C ARG A 119 -0.27 -14.91 -11.32
N ILE A 120 0.43 -15.75 -12.08
CA ILE A 120 0.47 -17.21 -11.85
C ILE A 120 1.09 -17.53 -10.48
N HIS A 121 2.19 -16.88 -10.12
CA HIS A 121 2.93 -17.22 -8.90
C HIS A 121 2.36 -16.56 -7.63
N PHE A 122 1.77 -15.37 -7.74
CA PHE A 122 1.37 -14.57 -6.56
C PHE A 122 -0.10 -14.13 -6.57
N GLY A 123 -0.88 -14.47 -7.61
CA GLY A 123 -2.28 -14.06 -7.74
C GLY A 123 -2.47 -12.55 -7.91
N GLN A 124 -1.42 -11.80 -8.28
CA GLN A 124 -1.42 -10.35 -8.36
C GLN A 124 -1.22 -9.86 -9.80
N SER A 125 -2.08 -8.95 -10.24
CA SER A 125 -1.96 -8.30 -11.55
C SER A 125 -1.10 -7.04 -11.43
N LEU A 126 0.07 -7.04 -12.07
CA LEU A 126 0.97 -5.89 -12.08
C LEU A 126 0.45 -4.77 -12.98
N LEU A 127 0.66 -3.53 -12.55
CA LEU A 127 0.37 -2.31 -13.30
C LEU A 127 1.65 -1.55 -13.66
N LEU A 128 2.67 -1.61 -12.80
CA LEU A 128 3.90 -0.83 -12.97
C LEU A 128 5.13 -1.66 -12.63
N LEU A 129 6.20 -1.45 -13.40
CA LEU A 129 7.53 -1.87 -13.04
C LEU A 129 8.34 -0.66 -12.59
N GLU A 130 9.18 -0.82 -11.57
CA GLU A 130 10.12 0.20 -11.11
C GLU A 130 11.55 -0.36 -11.04
N THR A 131 12.54 0.51 -11.06
CA THR A 131 13.94 0.16 -10.80
C THR A 131 14.69 1.36 -10.26
N PHE A 132 15.84 1.09 -9.64
CA PHE A 132 16.69 2.09 -9.01
C PHE A 132 18.13 1.97 -9.52
N VAL A 133 18.60 3.03 -10.18
CA VAL A 133 19.95 3.09 -10.75
C VAL A 133 20.81 4.01 -9.90
N ASP A 134 22.01 3.56 -9.53
CA ASP A 134 22.99 4.40 -8.85
C ASP A 134 23.70 5.30 -9.90
N PRO A 135 23.46 6.62 -9.91
CA PRO A 135 24.03 7.51 -10.91
C PRO A 135 25.55 7.67 -10.79
N SER A 136 26.15 7.31 -9.64
CA SER A 136 27.61 7.30 -9.50
C SER A 136 28.28 6.18 -10.29
N ARG A 137 27.51 5.17 -10.69
CA ARG A 137 28.00 3.98 -11.42
C ARG A 137 27.42 3.87 -12.83
N PHE A 138 26.16 4.24 -13.02
CA PHE A 138 25.44 3.98 -14.26
C PHE A 138 24.49 5.12 -14.65
N HIS A 139 24.40 5.40 -15.94
CA HIS A 139 23.49 6.40 -16.50
C HIS A 139 22.05 5.90 -16.72
N GLY A 140 21.80 4.61 -16.51
CA GLY A 140 20.50 3.97 -16.76
C GLY A 140 20.18 3.81 -18.26
N THR A 141 21.18 3.84 -19.13
CA THR A 141 21.05 3.79 -20.60
C THR A 141 20.17 2.63 -21.07
N VAL A 142 20.33 1.45 -20.47
CA VAL A 142 19.56 0.25 -20.84
C VAL A 142 18.05 0.42 -20.59
N TYR A 143 17.67 1.10 -19.50
CA TYR A 143 16.28 1.38 -19.16
C TYR A 143 15.70 2.45 -20.10
N ARG A 144 16.47 3.50 -20.41
CA ARG A 144 16.07 4.51 -21.41
C ARG A 144 15.82 3.87 -22.78
N ALA A 145 16.74 3.01 -23.23
CA ALA A 145 16.62 2.28 -24.48
C ALA A 145 15.46 1.27 -24.49
N ALA A 146 15.01 0.81 -23.31
CA ALA A 146 13.84 -0.05 -23.15
C ALA A 146 12.54 0.73 -22.87
N ASN A 147 12.50 2.04 -23.16
CA ASN A 147 11.34 2.93 -23.00
C ASN A 147 10.88 3.13 -21.53
N TRP A 148 11.77 2.96 -20.56
CA TRP A 148 11.46 3.32 -19.18
C TRP A 148 11.55 4.83 -18.99
N THR A 149 10.60 5.38 -18.24
CA THR A 149 10.57 6.82 -17.92
C THR A 149 11.39 7.09 -16.68
N CYS A 150 12.40 7.96 -16.79
CA CYS A 150 13.17 8.46 -15.65
C CYS A 150 12.38 9.51 -14.89
N LEU A 151 12.12 9.28 -13.60
CA LEU A 151 11.32 10.19 -12.76
C LEU A 151 12.18 11.14 -11.90
N GLY A 152 13.50 10.94 -11.85
CA GLY A 152 14.44 11.73 -11.07
C GLY A 152 15.05 10.98 -9.88
N LEU A 153 15.62 11.73 -8.94
CA LEU A 153 16.42 11.18 -7.82
C LEU A 153 15.60 10.92 -6.56
N THR A 154 15.82 9.75 -5.95
CA THR A 154 15.43 9.49 -4.56
C THR A 154 16.18 10.41 -3.59
N ARG A 155 15.70 10.52 -2.35
CA ARG A 155 16.37 11.31 -1.29
C ARG A 155 17.62 10.65 -0.70
N GLY A 156 18.02 9.46 -1.18
CA GLY A 156 19.26 8.80 -0.76
C GLY A 156 19.22 8.06 0.60
N TYR A 157 18.06 7.91 1.22
CA TYR A 157 17.89 7.12 2.44
C TYR A 157 17.78 5.62 2.14
N SER A 158 18.47 4.80 2.92
CA SER A 158 18.40 3.34 2.83
C SER A 158 17.69 2.75 4.04
N ARG A 159 17.17 1.53 3.91
CA ARG A 159 16.57 0.80 5.04
C ARG A 159 17.69 0.09 5.83
N THR A 160 17.69 0.27 7.14
CA THR A 160 18.57 -0.43 8.10
C THR A 160 17.74 -1.42 8.93
N ARG A 161 18.39 -2.24 9.76
CA ARG A 161 17.70 -3.18 10.66
C ARG A 161 16.75 -2.47 11.63
N ASP A 162 17.13 -1.26 12.07
CA ASP A 162 16.39 -0.45 13.03
C ASP A 162 15.43 0.58 12.39
N GLY A 163 15.36 0.63 11.06
CA GLY A 163 14.47 1.56 10.35
C GLY A 163 15.05 2.08 9.05
N TYR A 164 15.23 3.39 8.96
CA TYR A 164 15.87 4.04 7.81
C TYR A 164 17.12 4.78 8.30
N SER A 165 18.12 4.89 7.43
CA SER A 165 19.31 5.68 7.70
C SER A 165 18.93 7.11 8.07
N THR A 166 19.62 7.69 9.05
CA THR A 166 19.46 9.10 9.42
C THR A 166 20.18 10.03 8.44
N VAL A 167 21.17 9.50 7.72
CA VAL A 167 21.96 10.21 6.69
C VAL A 167 21.60 9.69 5.31
N ALA A 168 21.40 10.61 4.37
CA ALA A 168 21.25 10.31 2.95
C ALA A 168 22.64 10.09 2.33
N THR A 169 22.91 8.88 1.84
CA THR A 169 24.27 8.51 1.40
C THR A 169 24.39 8.31 -0.10
N SER A 170 23.32 7.87 -0.78
CA SER A 170 23.36 7.63 -2.23
C SER A 170 21.98 7.79 -2.87
N PRO A 171 21.65 8.98 -3.41
CA PRO A 171 20.49 9.21 -4.26
C PRO A 171 20.53 8.30 -5.50
N LYS A 172 19.48 7.49 -5.68
CA LYS A 172 19.28 6.67 -6.89
C LYS A 172 18.32 7.32 -7.87
N LEU A 173 18.59 7.20 -9.17
CA LEU A 173 17.63 7.49 -10.23
C LEU A 173 16.51 6.46 -10.19
N VAL A 174 15.27 6.93 -10.27
CA VAL A 174 14.07 6.08 -10.33
C VAL A 174 13.60 6.00 -11.77
N PHE A 175 13.46 4.79 -12.29
CA PHE A 175 12.83 4.55 -13.58
C PHE A 175 11.54 3.75 -13.38
N THR A 176 10.55 4.02 -14.21
CA THR A 176 9.29 3.28 -14.21
C THR A 176 8.86 2.89 -15.62
N LEU A 177 8.18 1.75 -15.73
CA LEU A 177 7.60 1.25 -16.97
C LEU A 177 6.16 0.76 -16.71
N PRO A 178 5.14 1.43 -17.28
CA PRO A 178 3.77 0.94 -17.27
C PRO A 178 3.66 -0.43 -17.96
N VAL A 179 3.02 -1.40 -17.30
CA VAL A 179 2.70 -2.71 -17.89
C VAL A 179 1.58 -2.59 -18.93
N GLN A 180 0.73 -1.58 -18.77
CA GLN A 180 -0.38 -1.26 -19.67
C GLN A 180 -0.54 0.27 -19.78
N ARG A 181 -1.21 0.72 -20.85
CA ARG A 181 -1.32 2.16 -21.20
C ARG A 181 -1.95 3.00 -20.09
N ASP A 182 -2.98 2.49 -19.43
CA ASP A 182 -3.72 3.22 -18.39
C ASP A 182 -3.21 2.93 -16.96
N ALA A 183 -2.06 2.27 -16.80
CA ALA A 183 -1.59 1.83 -15.49
C ALA A 183 -1.48 2.95 -14.46
N ARG A 184 -0.96 4.12 -14.86
CA ARG A 184 -0.88 5.29 -13.98
C ARG A 184 -2.26 5.73 -13.50
N ALA A 185 -3.22 5.80 -14.42
CA ALA A 185 -4.61 6.14 -14.09
C ALA A 185 -5.25 5.09 -13.18
N GLN A 186 -5.01 3.79 -13.41
CA GLN A 186 -5.50 2.72 -12.52
C GLN A 186 -4.89 2.82 -11.11
N LEU A 187 -3.59 3.15 -11.02
CA LEU A 187 -2.90 3.31 -9.75
C LEU A 187 -3.31 4.57 -8.99
N SER A 188 -3.71 5.65 -9.68
CA SER A 188 -4.14 6.90 -9.06
C SER A 188 -5.64 6.98 -8.82
N ARG A 189 -6.46 6.19 -9.53
CA ARG A 189 -7.92 6.12 -9.38
C ARG A 189 -8.33 6.02 -7.92
N PHE A 190 -9.39 6.71 -7.54
CA PHE A 190 -9.90 6.59 -6.18
C PHE A 190 -10.27 5.14 -5.85
N THR A 191 -11.16 4.58 -6.67
CA THR A 191 -11.64 3.21 -6.52
C THR A 191 -10.90 2.30 -7.48
N LEU A 192 -10.08 1.41 -6.93
CA LEU A 192 -9.31 0.45 -7.70
C LEU A 192 -10.26 -0.51 -8.44
N ASN A 193 -9.99 -0.85 -9.70
CA ASN A 193 -10.80 -1.84 -10.43
C ASN A 193 -10.81 -3.18 -9.65
N PRO A 194 -11.97 -3.86 -9.48
CA PRO A 194 -12.07 -5.14 -8.79
C PRO A 194 -11.00 -6.17 -9.16
N ILE A 195 -10.55 -6.21 -10.42
CA ILE A 195 -9.49 -7.14 -10.88
C ILE A 195 -8.14 -6.94 -10.18
N TYR A 196 -7.90 -5.76 -9.59
CA TYR A 196 -6.67 -5.44 -8.84
C TYR A 196 -6.89 -5.47 -7.32
N ARG A 197 -8.12 -5.68 -6.83
CA ARG A 197 -8.46 -5.76 -5.41
C ARG A 197 -8.10 -7.15 -4.88
N THR A 198 -6.81 -7.42 -4.71
CA THR A 198 -6.31 -8.68 -4.17
C THR A 198 -6.03 -8.56 -2.67
N GLY A 199 -6.70 -9.37 -1.84
CA GLY A 199 -6.57 -9.33 -0.38
C GLY A 199 -7.40 -8.24 0.31
N ALA A 200 -7.35 -8.20 1.64
CA ALA A 200 -8.07 -7.20 2.44
C ALA A 200 -7.40 -5.82 2.32
N PRO A 201 -8.17 -4.72 2.14
CA PRO A 201 -7.61 -3.37 2.01
C PRO A 201 -6.82 -3.00 3.27
N LYS A 202 -5.53 -2.70 3.12
CA LYS A 202 -4.68 -2.17 4.19
C LYS A 202 -4.56 -0.66 4.04
N ILE A 203 -5.60 0.08 4.41
CA ILE A 203 -5.50 1.54 4.57
C ILE A 203 -4.57 1.82 5.77
N MET A 204 -3.71 2.83 5.64
CA MET A 204 -2.79 3.24 6.71
C MET A 204 -2.95 4.72 7.02
N LEU A 205 -3.12 5.04 8.30
CA LEU A 205 -3.27 6.42 8.77
C LEU A 205 -1.94 7.18 8.70
N THR A 206 -1.98 8.46 8.37
CA THR A 206 -0.81 9.34 8.48
C THR A 206 -0.44 9.59 9.95
N VAL A 207 0.80 10.06 10.20
CA VAL A 207 1.24 10.43 11.56
C VAL A 207 0.34 11.50 12.17
N GLN A 208 -0.08 12.48 11.35
CA GLN A 208 -0.98 13.55 11.77
C GLN A 208 -2.35 12.98 12.11
N GLN A 209 -2.93 12.15 11.24
CA GLN A 209 -4.24 11.52 11.49
C GLN A 209 -4.22 10.67 12.76
N MET A 210 -3.16 9.89 13.02
CA MET A 210 -3.04 9.12 14.27
C MET A 210 -3.04 10.00 15.52
N ARG A 211 -2.47 11.21 15.44
CA ARG A 211 -2.41 12.16 16.56
C ARG A 211 -3.73 12.88 16.78
N THR A 212 -4.36 13.35 15.71
CA THR A 212 -5.53 14.22 15.79
C THR A 212 -6.84 13.43 15.86
N LEU A 213 -6.90 12.19 15.37
CA LEU A 213 -8.14 11.41 15.32
C LEU A 213 -8.81 11.25 16.69
N PRO A 214 -8.10 10.91 17.79
CA PRO A 214 -8.71 10.93 19.12
C PRO A 214 -9.36 12.26 19.49
N ASP A 215 -8.78 13.39 19.06
CA ASP A 215 -9.21 14.71 19.53
C ASP A 215 -10.63 15.07 19.09
N PHE A 216 -11.08 14.58 17.93
CA PHE A 216 -12.45 14.76 17.45
C PHE A 216 -13.50 14.10 18.35
N PHE A 217 -13.10 13.19 19.22
CA PHE A 217 -13.99 12.47 20.13
C PHE A 217 -13.94 13.01 21.56
N ASN A 218 -13.22 14.12 21.83
CA ASN A 218 -13.07 14.64 23.20
C ASN A 218 -14.37 15.17 23.79
N ASP A 219 -15.29 15.69 22.96
CA ASP A 219 -16.56 16.27 23.40
C ASP A 219 -17.67 15.23 23.64
N ILE A 220 -17.36 13.95 23.41
CA ILE A 220 -18.31 12.86 23.64
C ILE A 220 -18.29 12.49 25.14
N PRO A 221 -19.44 12.58 25.85
CA PRO A 221 -19.51 12.16 27.24
C PRO A 221 -19.21 10.68 27.40
N ASP A 222 -18.39 10.32 28.39
CA ASP A 222 -18.03 8.93 28.65
C ASP A 222 -19.17 8.19 29.36
N PRO A 223 -19.84 7.22 28.69
CA PRO A 223 -21.01 6.53 29.25
C PRO A 223 -20.62 5.46 30.29
N ARG A 224 -19.33 5.25 30.53
CA ARG A 224 -18.84 4.22 31.46
C ARG A 224 -18.84 4.73 32.90
N ARG A 225 -19.01 3.79 33.84
CA ARG A 225 -18.82 4.03 35.28
C ARG A 225 -17.36 4.36 35.60
N ALA A 226 -17.10 5.02 36.73
CA ALA A 226 -15.78 5.52 37.12
C ALA A 226 -14.70 4.42 37.09
N GLU A 227 -15.03 3.21 37.54
CA GLU A 227 -14.14 2.04 37.60
C GLU A 227 -13.75 1.52 36.19
N GLY A 228 -14.55 1.81 35.17
CA GLY A 228 -14.34 1.42 33.77
C GLY A 228 -13.46 2.38 32.96
N LYS A 229 -13.09 3.54 33.52
CA LYS A 229 -12.38 4.62 32.81
C LYS A 229 -10.85 4.46 32.79
N ARG A 230 -10.36 3.24 32.55
CA ARG A 230 -8.90 2.98 32.45
C ARG A 230 -8.27 3.64 31.22
N HIS A 231 -8.96 3.60 30.08
CA HIS A 231 -8.56 4.24 28.83
C HIS A 231 -9.47 5.44 28.57
N ARG A 232 -8.92 6.59 28.18
CA ARG A 232 -9.70 7.76 27.76
C ARG A 232 -10.67 7.36 26.63
N LEU A 233 -11.93 7.81 26.72
CA LEU A 233 -12.96 7.50 25.73
C LEU A 233 -12.49 7.84 24.31
N SER A 234 -11.96 9.06 24.14
CA SER A 234 -11.46 9.56 22.85
C SER A 234 -10.38 8.67 22.23
N VAL A 235 -9.53 8.05 23.05
CA VAL A 235 -8.49 7.12 22.59
C VAL A 235 -9.09 5.78 22.14
N VAL A 236 -10.10 5.27 22.88
CA VAL A 236 -10.79 4.03 22.48
C VAL A 236 -11.53 4.23 21.16
N LEU A 237 -12.27 5.33 21.03
CA LEU A 237 -12.98 5.71 19.81
C LEU A 237 -12.00 5.99 18.66
N GLY A 238 -10.89 6.68 18.93
CA GLY A 238 -9.83 6.94 17.95
C GLY A 238 -9.17 5.66 17.42
N ILE A 239 -8.94 4.67 18.28
CA ILE A 239 -8.43 3.35 17.87
C ILE A 239 -9.49 2.59 17.07
N ALA A 240 -10.75 2.61 17.48
CA ALA A 240 -11.83 1.92 16.77
C ALA A 240 -12.09 2.53 15.39
N ALA A 241 -12.19 3.85 15.30
CA ALA A 241 -12.29 4.59 14.05
C ALA A 241 -11.05 4.35 13.19
N GLY A 242 -9.85 4.42 13.77
CA GLY A 242 -8.61 4.21 13.06
C GLY A 242 -8.48 2.79 12.47
N ALA A 243 -8.86 1.76 13.24
CA ALA A 243 -8.90 0.39 12.78
C ALA A 243 -9.94 0.18 11.67
N THR A 244 -11.12 0.79 11.82
CA THR A 244 -12.20 0.72 10.82
C THR A 244 -11.77 1.37 9.51
N LEU A 245 -11.14 2.55 9.59
CA LEU A 245 -10.51 3.21 8.45
C LEU A 245 -9.42 2.33 7.82
N CYS A 246 -8.67 1.57 8.63
CA CYS A 246 -7.68 0.60 8.17
C CYS A 246 -8.29 -0.72 7.64
N GLY A 247 -9.62 -0.80 7.48
CA GLY A 247 -10.34 -1.95 6.91
C GLY A 247 -10.67 -3.07 7.90
N MET A 248 -10.45 -2.88 9.19
CA MET A 248 -10.77 -3.89 10.21
C MET A 248 -12.28 -3.92 10.47
N ARG A 249 -12.88 -5.12 10.46
CA ARG A 249 -14.32 -5.31 10.69
C ARG A 249 -14.55 -6.13 11.96
N GLY A 250 -15.39 -5.61 12.84
CA GLY A 250 -15.75 -6.25 14.11
C GLY A 250 -14.72 -6.08 15.23
N TYR A 251 -15.16 -6.28 16.47
CA TYR A 251 -14.39 -5.93 17.68
C TYR A 251 -13.06 -6.69 17.79
N LYS A 252 -13.05 -7.98 17.44
CA LYS A 252 -11.85 -8.83 17.47
C LYS A 252 -10.76 -8.33 16.52
N ALA A 253 -11.13 -7.94 15.30
CA ALA A 253 -10.19 -7.41 14.32
C ALA A 253 -9.63 -6.04 14.75
N ILE A 254 -10.48 -5.17 15.30
CA ILE A 254 -10.06 -3.87 15.85
C ILE A 254 -9.07 -4.07 17.00
N ALA A 255 -9.34 -5.00 17.93
CA ALA A 255 -8.47 -5.28 19.06
C ALA A 255 -7.12 -5.89 18.63
N ALA A 256 -7.13 -6.79 17.64
CA ALA A 256 -5.91 -7.35 17.06
C ALA A 256 -5.06 -6.26 16.40
N TRP A 257 -5.67 -5.41 15.57
CA TRP A 257 -5.00 -4.27 14.95
C TRP A 257 -4.39 -3.32 15.98
N ALA A 258 -5.11 -3.02 17.05
CA ALA A 258 -4.60 -2.18 18.14
C ALA A 258 -3.37 -2.81 18.82
N LYS A 259 -3.38 -4.13 19.06
CA LYS A 259 -2.23 -4.86 19.61
C LYS A 259 -1.01 -4.82 18.67
N ASP A 260 -1.23 -4.88 17.37
CA ASP A 260 -0.15 -4.85 16.37
C ASP A 260 0.48 -3.46 16.16
N LEU A 261 -0.11 -2.40 16.73
CA LEU A 261 0.47 -1.06 16.67
C LEU A 261 1.83 -1.01 17.34
N LYS A 262 2.83 -0.47 16.62
CA LYS A 262 4.16 -0.17 17.17
C LYS A 262 4.08 0.83 18.33
N PRO A 263 5.04 0.86 19.27
CA PRO A 263 5.03 1.77 20.43
C PRO A 263 4.81 3.25 20.06
N LYS A 264 5.44 3.72 18.99
CA LYS A 264 5.26 5.10 18.48
C LYS A 264 3.86 5.36 17.92
N ALA A 265 3.17 4.37 17.37
CA ALA A 265 1.80 4.54 16.91
C ALA A 265 0.83 4.60 18.11
N ARG A 266 1.03 3.74 19.12
CA ARG A 266 0.26 3.78 20.37
C ARG A 266 0.40 5.12 21.10
N GLU A 267 1.63 5.65 21.14
CA GLU A 267 1.93 7.00 21.64
C GLU A 267 1.14 8.07 20.90
N ARG A 268 1.12 8.01 19.56
CA ARG A 268 0.40 8.99 18.72
C ARG A 268 -1.10 8.96 18.96
N PHE A 269 -1.69 7.78 19.14
CA PHE A 269 -3.10 7.64 19.53
C PHE A 269 -3.41 8.10 20.96
N GLY A 270 -2.41 8.49 21.76
CA GLY A 270 -2.61 8.89 23.15
C GLY A 270 -2.92 7.72 24.08
N CYS A 271 -2.47 6.50 23.75
CA CYS A 271 -2.62 5.36 24.65
C CYS A 271 -2.05 5.65 26.03
N ARG A 272 -2.67 5.10 27.08
CA ARG A 272 -2.16 5.26 28.45
C ARG A 272 -0.80 4.56 28.61
N ARG A 273 0.06 5.10 29.48
CA ARG A 273 1.36 4.52 29.78
C ARG A 273 1.30 3.72 31.09
N GLU A 274 1.77 2.49 31.05
CA GLU A 274 1.88 1.59 32.21
C GLU A 274 3.21 0.84 32.11
N ASN A 275 4.01 0.81 33.19
CA ASN A 275 5.32 0.16 33.22
C ASN A 275 6.22 0.53 32.01
N LYS A 276 6.29 1.83 31.69
CA LYS A 276 7.02 2.41 30.55
C LYS A 276 6.55 1.95 29.16
N LYS A 277 5.41 1.26 29.05
CA LYS A 277 4.81 0.80 27.78
C LYS A 277 3.46 1.45 27.54
N TYR A 278 3.15 1.73 26.27
CA TYR A 278 1.83 2.21 25.87
C TYR A 278 0.86 1.04 25.71
N VAL A 279 -0.24 1.07 26.49
CA VAL A 279 -1.22 -0.02 26.58
C VAL A 279 -2.48 0.35 25.80
N VAL A 280 -2.90 -0.57 24.92
CA VAL A 280 -4.10 -0.44 24.07
C VAL A 280 -5.33 -1.02 24.78
N PRO A 281 -6.56 -0.56 24.46
CA PRO A 281 -7.77 -1.15 24.99
C PRO A 281 -7.94 -2.60 24.52
N SER A 282 -8.53 -3.44 25.38
CA SER A 282 -8.91 -4.81 25.03
C SER A 282 -10.15 -4.83 24.15
N GLU A 283 -10.42 -5.99 23.54
CA GLU A 283 -11.66 -6.24 22.80
C GLU A 283 -12.91 -5.94 23.64
N SER A 284 -12.90 -6.34 24.91
CA SER A 284 -14.00 -6.07 25.84
C SER A 284 -14.25 -4.58 26.06
N ILE A 285 -13.19 -3.77 26.20
CA ILE A 285 -13.29 -2.32 26.39
C ILE A 285 -13.78 -1.64 25.10
N ILE A 286 -13.26 -2.06 23.95
CA ILE A 286 -13.70 -1.54 22.65
C ILE A 286 -15.19 -1.82 22.45
N ARG A 287 -15.63 -3.05 22.72
CA ARG A 287 -17.04 -3.44 22.62
C ARG A 287 -17.92 -2.65 23.60
N ASP A 288 -17.53 -2.57 24.87
CA ASP A 288 -18.30 -1.85 25.90
C ASP A 288 -18.50 -0.36 25.55
N VAL A 289 -17.44 0.30 25.05
CA VAL A 289 -17.51 1.70 24.60
C VAL A 289 -18.43 1.84 23.39
N LEU A 290 -18.22 1.04 22.33
CA LEU A 290 -18.96 1.19 21.08
C LEU A 290 -20.46 0.87 21.22
N VAL A 291 -20.83 0.03 22.19
CA VAL A 291 -22.25 -0.30 22.46
C VAL A 291 -22.95 0.82 23.22
N ARG A 292 -22.24 1.61 24.04
CA ARG A 292 -22.84 2.58 24.96
C ARG A 292 -22.66 4.04 24.55
N VAL A 293 -21.76 4.32 23.63
CA VAL A 293 -21.50 5.67 23.15
C VAL A 293 -22.74 6.25 22.47
N ASP A 294 -22.99 7.53 22.68
CA ASP A 294 -24.06 8.26 22.00
C ASP A 294 -23.81 8.24 20.48
N PRO A 295 -24.68 7.57 19.69
CA PRO A 295 -24.47 7.42 18.26
C PRO A 295 -24.54 8.75 17.50
N VAL A 296 -25.32 9.72 17.98
CA VAL A 296 -25.48 11.02 17.32
C VAL A 296 -24.21 11.85 17.48
N LYS A 297 -23.65 11.87 18.69
CA LYS A 297 -22.38 12.59 18.95
C LYS A 297 -21.20 11.91 18.28
N LEU A 298 -21.20 10.57 18.23
CA LEU A 298 -20.18 9.83 17.50
C LEU A 298 -20.22 10.15 16.00
N ASP A 299 -21.41 10.17 15.40
CA ASP A 299 -21.57 10.52 13.99
C ASP A 299 -21.11 11.96 13.70
N LEU A 300 -21.49 12.93 14.54
CA LEU A 300 -21.04 14.32 14.42
C LEU A 300 -19.51 14.44 14.49
N ALA A 301 -18.87 13.75 15.44
CA ALA A 301 -17.41 13.73 15.57
C ALA A 301 -16.73 13.13 14.32
N LEU A 302 -17.30 12.06 13.76
CA LEU A 302 -16.82 11.47 12.51
C LEU A 302 -17.00 12.43 11.33
N GLN A 303 -18.14 13.12 11.23
CA GLN A 303 -18.39 14.15 10.21
C GLN A 303 -17.37 15.30 10.31
N GLN A 304 -17.05 15.79 11.51
CA GLN A 304 -16.04 16.82 11.71
C GLN A 304 -14.64 16.35 11.30
N TRP A 305 -14.27 15.12 11.67
CA TRP A 305 -13.01 14.51 11.22
C TRP A 305 -12.96 14.40 9.70
N ASN A 306 -14.07 14.00 9.07
CA ASN A 306 -14.19 13.93 7.63
C ASN A 306 -14.02 15.32 7.01
N ALA A 307 -14.72 16.35 7.48
CA ALA A 307 -14.57 17.71 6.97
C ALA A 307 -13.13 18.24 7.07
N ALA A 308 -12.40 17.88 8.12
CA ALA A 308 -11.01 18.30 8.32
C ALA A 308 -10.00 17.55 7.43
N PHE A 309 -10.31 16.31 7.01
CA PHE A 309 -9.37 15.43 6.30
C PHE A 309 -9.87 14.87 4.96
N ALA A 310 -11.04 15.29 4.50
CA ALA A 310 -11.56 15.06 3.16
C ALA A 310 -11.37 16.34 2.35
N LYS A 311 -10.35 16.39 1.50
CA LYS A 311 -10.25 17.43 0.48
C LYS A 311 -11.05 16.98 -0.76
N GLU A 312 -12.05 17.79 -1.10
CA GLU A 312 -12.91 17.85 -2.30
C GLU A 312 -13.26 16.52 -2.99
N ASP A 313 -14.43 15.97 -2.63
CA ASP A 313 -15.15 14.94 -3.40
C ASP A 313 -15.90 15.61 -4.57
N GLN A 314 -15.63 15.20 -5.82
CA GLN A 314 -16.35 15.68 -7.01
C GLN A 314 -17.54 14.79 -7.42
N SER A 315 -17.86 13.70 -6.69
CA SER A 315 -19.02 12.85 -6.99
C SER A 315 -19.69 12.23 -5.75
N LEU A 316 -21.02 12.40 -5.65
CA LEU A 316 -21.87 11.94 -4.56
C LEU A 316 -22.77 10.79 -5.04
N ALA A 317 -22.85 9.70 -4.27
CA ALA A 317 -23.84 8.63 -4.44
C ALA A 317 -24.89 8.73 -3.33
N ILE A 318 -26.13 8.31 -3.59
CA ILE A 318 -27.23 8.35 -2.60
C ILE A 318 -27.67 6.90 -2.35
N ASP A 319 -27.61 6.45 -1.09
CA ASP A 319 -28.03 5.11 -0.64
C ASP A 319 -29.14 5.24 0.41
N GLY A 320 -30.23 4.49 0.25
CA GLY A 320 -31.36 4.45 1.17
C GLY A 320 -31.44 3.09 1.84
N LYS A 321 -31.35 3.04 3.17
CA LYS A 321 -31.48 1.80 3.95
C LYS A 321 -32.71 1.84 4.84
N THR A 322 -33.47 0.75 4.79
CA THR A 322 -34.56 0.47 5.74
C THR A 322 -34.00 -0.30 6.91
N MET A 323 -34.12 0.26 8.12
CA MET A 323 -33.64 -0.38 9.34
C MET A 323 -34.61 -1.47 9.78
N CYS A 324 -34.21 -2.73 9.64
CA CYS A 324 -34.96 -3.85 10.21
C CYS A 324 -35.02 -3.70 11.74
N SER A 325 -36.25 -3.65 12.27
CA SER A 325 -36.57 -3.56 13.71
C SER A 325 -36.44 -2.18 14.38
N ALA A 326 -36.24 -1.09 13.63
CA ALA A 326 -36.38 0.28 14.16
C ALA A 326 -37.72 0.87 13.72
N ILE A 327 -38.70 0.84 14.63
CA ILE A 327 -40.07 1.30 14.40
C ILE A 327 -40.21 2.71 15.00
N ASP A 328 -40.72 3.67 14.23
CA ASP A 328 -40.99 5.02 14.73
C ASP A 328 -42.21 5.07 15.68
N GLU A 329 -42.43 6.21 16.33
CA GLU A 329 -43.57 6.41 17.25
C GLU A 329 -44.95 6.20 16.60
N ALA A 330 -45.02 6.13 15.26
CA ALA A 330 -46.22 5.86 14.49
C ALA A 330 -46.32 4.41 13.97
N GLY A 331 -45.45 3.49 14.44
CA GLY A 331 -45.53 2.07 14.10
C GLY A 331 -44.89 1.68 12.76
N ARG A 332 -44.09 2.54 12.13
CA ARG A 332 -43.53 2.32 10.78
C ARG A 332 -42.02 2.10 10.80
N GLN A 333 -41.51 1.33 9.83
CA GLN A 333 -40.08 1.10 9.70
C GLN A 333 -39.33 2.40 9.36
N THR A 334 -38.22 2.63 10.07
CA THR A 334 -37.40 3.82 9.89
C THR A 334 -36.54 3.68 8.64
N HIS A 335 -36.74 4.59 7.69
CA HIS A 335 -35.90 4.74 6.50
C HIS A 335 -34.83 5.80 6.75
N ILE A 336 -33.57 5.43 6.55
CA ILE A 336 -32.44 6.33 6.66
C ILE A 336 -31.86 6.54 5.26
N MET A 337 -31.75 7.79 4.87
CA MET A 337 -31.10 8.18 3.62
C MET A 337 -29.68 8.66 3.93
N SER A 338 -28.71 8.09 3.23
CA SER A 338 -27.28 8.34 3.37
C SER A 338 -26.72 8.83 2.04
N VAL A 339 -26.21 10.06 2.01
CA VAL A 339 -25.41 10.52 0.86
C VAL A 339 -23.98 10.07 1.08
N VAL A 340 -23.49 9.15 0.25
CA VAL A 340 -22.17 8.54 0.37
C VAL A 340 -21.27 9.09 -0.74
N GLY A 341 -20.14 9.71 -0.40
CA GLY A 341 -19.11 10.06 -1.39
C GLY A 341 -18.70 8.81 -2.18
N HIS A 342 -18.86 8.82 -3.50
CA HIS A 342 -18.64 7.63 -4.33
C HIS A 342 -17.18 7.18 -4.32
N GLU A 343 -16.32 8.17 -4.13
CA GLU A 343 -14.90 8.01 -3.88
C GLU A 343 -14.73 7.51 -2.44
N THR A 344 -14.90 8.36 -1.45
CA THR A 344 -14.50 8.09 -0.06
C THR A 344 -15.27 6.99 0.69
N ALA A 345 -16.40 6.50 0.16
CA ALA A 345 -17.40 5.69 0.86
C ALA A 345 -17.89 6.36 2.17
N LEU A 346 -17.75 7.69 2.28
CA LEU A 346 -18.12 8.48 3.45
C LEU A 346 -19.58 8.90 3.37
N CYS A 347 -20.37 8.54 4.39
CA CYS A 347 -21.72 9.06 4.56
C CYS A 347 -21.64 10.52 5.04
N LEU A 348 -22.00 11.46 4.17
CA LEU A 348 -21.97 12.90 4.39
C LEU A 348 -23.18 13.41 5.18
N THR A 349 -24.28 12.66 5.21
CA THR A 349 -25.47 12.96 6.03
C THR A 349 -26.32 11.71 6.21
N GLN A 350 -26.67 11.35 7.46
CA GLN A 350 -27.81 10.48 7.77
C GLN A 350 -28.97 11.37 8.24
N LYS A 351 -30.05 11.43 7.46
CA LYS A 351 -31.31 12.04 7.90
C LYS A 351 -32.41 11.00 7.89
N LYS A 352 -33.26 11.00 8.92
CA LYS A 352 -34.55 10.30 8.87
C LYS A 352 -35.33 10.91 7.70
N SER A 353 -35.67 10.10 6.70
CA SER A 353 -36.48 10.58 5.58
C SER A 353 -37.88 10.89 6.11
N ALA A 354 -38.28 12.17 6.02
CA ALA A 354 -39.70 12.51 6.08
C ALA A 354 -40.29 12.23 4.70
N LEU A 355 -41.51 11.71 4.66
CA LEU A 355 -42.27 11.58 3.41
C LEU A 355 -42.39 12.95 2.75
N CYS A 356 -42.02 13.04 1.48
CA CYS A 356 -42.56 14.13 0.64
C CYS A 356 -44.07 13.91 0.50
N PRO A 357 -44.90 14.96 0.62
CA PRO A 357 -46.35 14.88 0.46
C PRO A 357 -46.76 14.38 -0.94
#